data_AF-A0A6N3BW88-F1
#
_entry.id   AF-A0A6N3BW88-F1
#
_cell.length_a   1.000
_cell.length_b   1.000
_cell.length_c   1.000
_cell.angle_alpha   90.00
_cell.angle_beta   90.00
_cell.angle_gamma   90.00
#
_symmetry.space_group_name_H-M   'P 1'
#
loop_
_entity.id
_entity.type
_entity.pdbx_description
1 polymer ?
#
loop_
_entity_poly.entity_id
_entity_poly.type
_entity_poly.pdbx_seq_one_letter_code
_entity_poly.pdbx_strand_id
1 'polypeptide(L)'
;MRQVSLQEVKQLARQAYHPLWNGARSLGRDVKLYCHWTAGRYFQLFDRYHLLITGDGGVYVSTDNFAEVKAATFMRNTGSVAISLCCAHEAKNANDLGNYPPTDAQMNALAQVICVLADALDLTIDLDRVMTHAEAAHNSDGLNTHEDYGPYSGDPDTRWDLFVVKEGDDEWSGGNIIRGNANWYRGQGLLKEY
;
A
#
# COMPACT_ATOMS: atom_id res chain seq x y z
N MET A 1 -4.37 -17.02 -5.89
CA MET A 1 -4.66 -16.03 -4.82
C MET A 1 -5.64 -16.66 -3.83
N ARG A 2 -5.45 -16.44 -2.53
CA ARG A 2 -6.32 -16.96 -1.47
C ARG A 2 -6.65 -15.86 -0.47
N GLN A 3 -7.86 -15.91 0.10
CA GLN A 3 -8.25 -15.01 1.18
C GLN A 3 -7.50 -15.40 2.46
N VAL A 4 -7.14 -14.40 3.28
CA VAL A 4 -6.39 -14.56 4.51
C VAL A 4 -6.96 -13.72 5.64
N SER A 5 -6.75 -14.18 6.86
CA SER A 5 -6.93 -13.37 8.07
C SER A 5 -5.75 -12.43 8.30
N LEU A 6 -5.95 -11.40 9.13
CA LEU A 6 -4.86 -10.52 9.57
C LEU A 6 -3.75 -11.27 10.33
N GLN A 7 -4.10 -12.33 11.06
CA GLN A 7 -3.11 -13.15 11.75
C GLN A 7 -2.19 -13.88 10.77
N GLU A 8 -2.73 -14.39 9.66
CA GLU A 8 -1.93 -14.98 8.58
C GLU A 8 -1.07 -13.93 7.89
N VAL A 9 -1.57 -12.71 7.65
CA VAL A 9 -0.76 -11.59 7.12
C VAL A 9 0.42 -11.30 8.04
N LYS A 10 0.19 -11.22 9.36
CA LYS A 10 1.25 -11.02 10.38
C LYS A 10 2.30 -12.14 10.30
N GLN A 11 1.86 -13.39 10.16
CA GLN A 11 2.73 -14.55 10.10
C GLN A 11 3.60 -14.54 8.83
N LEU A 12 3.00 -14.29 7.66
CA LEU A 12 3.72 -14.19 6.39
C LEU A 12 4.77 -13.07 6.42
N ALA A 13 4.44 -11.91 7.01
CA ALA A 13 5.38 -10.82 7.17
C ALA A 13 6.55 -11.18 8.11
N ARG A 14 6.28 -11.82 9.27
CA ARG A 14 7.31 -12.30 10.19
C ARG A 14 8.24 -13.34 9.53
N GLN A 15 7.71 -14.24 8.72
CA GLN A 15 8.50 -15.22 7.97
C GLN A 15 9.42 -14.55 6.94
N ALA A 16 8.96 -13.46 6.33
CA ALA A 16 9.72 -12.67 5.36
C ALA A 16 10.61 -11.57 5.98
N TYR A 17 10.66 -11.45 7.31
CA TYR A 17 11.31 -10.34 8.01
C TYR A 17 12.77 -10.11 7.56
N HIS A 18 13.61 -11.13 7.73
CA HIS A 18 15.04 -11.02 7.38
C HIS A 18 15.29 -10.75 5.89
N PRO A 19 14.69 -11.50 4.94
CA PRO A 19 14.92 -11.22 3.53
C PRO A 19 14.39 -9.84 3.09
N LEU A 20 13.26 -9.37 3.63
CA LEU A 20 12.77 -8.00 3.37
C LEU A 20 13.76 -6.95 3.86
N TRP A 21 14.20 -7.05 5.12
CA TRP A 21 15.16 -6.10 5.70
C TRP A 21 16.52 -6.16 5.01
N ASN A 22 17.01 -7.33 4.62
CA ASN A 22 18.25 -7.46 3.86
C ASN A 22 18.14 -6.78 2.49
N GLY A 23 17.01 -6.95 1.79
CA GLY A 23 16.75 -6.29 0.53
C GLY A 23 16.60 -4.76 0.66
N ALA A 24 16.01 -4.27 1.74
CA ALA A 24 15.90 -2.84 1.98
C ALA A 24 17.26 -2.22 2.33
N ARG A 25 18.03 -2.88 3.20
CA ARG A 25 19.36 -2.42 3.63
C ARG A 25 20.38 -2.42 2.49
N SER A 26 20.29 -3.34 1.53
CA SER A 26 21.15 -3.31 0.35
C SER A 26 20.92 -2.07 -0.53
N LEU A 27 19.77 -1.40 -0.36
CA LEU A 27 19.42 -0.13 -0.99
C LEU A 27 19.62 1.08 -0.05
N GLY A 28 20.19 0.89 1.14
CA GLY A 28 20.43 1.96 2.10
C GLY A 28 19.17 2.58 2.71
N ARG A 29 18.06 1.84 2.80
CA ARG A 29 16.79 2.31 3.35
C ARG A 29 16.08 1.26 4.22
N ASP A 30 14.98 1.66 4.84
CA ASP A 30 14.07 0.76 5.55
C ASP A 30 13.14 0.02 4.59
N VAL A 31 12.50 -1.04 5.11
CA VAL A 31 11.43 -1.76 4.39
C VAL A 31 10.27 -0.80 4.14
N LYS A 32 9.69 -0.88 2.93
CA LYS A 32 8.60 -0.01 2.50
C LYS A 32 7.30 -0.78 2.34
N LEU A 33 6.19 -0.17 2.72
CA LEU A 33 4.84 -0.58 2.37
C LEU A 33 4.33 0.40 1.30
N TYR A 34 4.03 -0.11 0.11
CA TYR A 34 3.47 0.68 -0.98
C TYR A 34 1.99 0.35 -1.19
N CYS A 35 1.15 1.37 -1.10
CA CYS A 35 -0.30 1.26 -1.23
C CYS A 35 -0.75 1.73 -2.62
N HIS A 36 -1.53 0.88 -3.29
CA HIS A 36 -1.99 1.06 -4.67
C HIS A 36 -3.51 0.92 -4.77
N TRP A 37 -4.04 1.22 -5.95
CA TRP A 37 -5.27 0.61 -6.42
C TRP A 37 -5.00 -0.22 -7.68
N THR A 38 -5.95 -1.08 -8.07
CA THR A 38 -5.78 -1.93 -9.24
C THR A 38 -6.22 -1.27 -10.55
N ALA A 39 -6.86 -0.09 -10.49
CA ALA A 39 -7.67 0.47 -11.59
C ALA A 39 -8.70 -0.54 -12.14
N GLY A 40 -9.22 -1.37 -11.24
CA GLY A 40 -10.06 -2.53 -11.52
C GLY A 40 -11.34 -2.54 -10.67
N ARG A 41 -12.13 -3.59 -10.85
CA ARG A 41 -13.42 -3.73 -10.15
C ARG A 41 -13.22 -4.29 -8.73
N TYR A 42 -14.21 -4.13 -7.86
CA TYR A 42 -14.17 -4.51 -6.45
C TYR A 42 -13.71 -5.94 -6.12
N PHE A 43 -13.86 -6.88 -7.03
CA PHE A 43 -13.50 -8.29 -6.81
C PHE A 43 -12.52 -8.81 -7.87
N GLN A 44 -11.88 -7.91 -8.61
CA GLN A 44 -10.90 -8.27 -9.64
C GLN A 44 -9.50 -8.31 -9.03
N LEU A 45 -8.95 -9.52 -8.93
CA LEU A 45 -7.65 -9.77 -8.33
C LEU A 45 -6.52 -9.80 -9.38
N PHE A 46 -5.30 -9.39 -8.98
CA PHE A 46 -4.09 -9.37 -9.81
C PHE A 46 -2.88 -9.88 -9.02
N ASP A 47 -2.00 -10.64 -9.65
CA ASP A 47 -0.81 -11.25 -9.02
C ASP A 47 0.41 -10.31 -8.91
N ARG A 48 0.27 -9.08 -9.42
CA ARG A 48 1.30 -8.02 -9.40
C ARG A 48 1.52 -7.39 -8.02
N TYR A 49 0.64 -7.62 -7.05
CA TYR A 49 0.75 -7.09 -5.69
C TYR A 49 0.87 -8.24 -4.70
N HIS A 50 1.43 -8.02 -3.51
CA HIS A 50 1.50 -9.07 -2.48
C HIS A 50 0.13 -9.30 -1.86
N LEU A 51 -0.56 -8.20 -1.55
CA LEU A 51 -1.85 -8.16 -0.87
C LEU A 51 -2.87 -7.40 -1.73
N LEU A 52 -4.10 -7.90 -1.77
CA LEU A 52 -5.22 -7.28 -2.45
C LEU A 52 -6.43 -7.21 -1.52
N ILE A 53 -7.12 -6.08 -1.52
CA ILE A 53 -8.29 -5.83 -0.66
C ILE A 53 -9.52 -5.64 -1.55
N THR A 54 -10.47 -6.58 -1.48
CA THR A 54 -11.72 -6.53 -2.25
C THR A 54 -12.68 -5.46 -1.71
N GLY A 55 -13.69 -5.08 -2.49
CA GLY A 55 -14.61 -3.98 -2.15
C GLY A 55 -15.40 -4.16 -0.85
N ASP A 56 -15.53 -5.39 -0.37
CA ASP A 56 -16.11 -5.77 0.91
C ASP A 56 -15.09 -5.81 2.08
N GLY A 57 -13.83 -5.44 1.83
CA GLY A 57 -12.73 -5.45 2.81
C GLY A 57 -12.02 -6.80 2.94
N GLY A 58 -12.34 -7.80 2.12
CA GLY A 58 -11.65 -9.09 2.12
C GLY A 58 -10.19 -8.97 1.71
N VAL A 59 -9.28 -9.55 2.50
CA VAL A 59 -7.83 -9.49 2.25
C VAL A 59 -7.37 -10.78 1.57
N TYR A 60 -6.66 -10.65 0.44
CA TYR A 60 -6.14 -11.75 -0.36
C TYR A 60 -4.62 -11.62 -0.52
N VAL A 61 -3.93 -12.76 -0.54
CA VAL A 61 -2.50 -12.83 -0.90
C VAL A 61 -2.29 -13.47 -2.26
N SER A 62 -1.32 -12.96 -3.02
CA SER A 62 -0.88 -13.53 -4.30
C SER A 62 0.33 -14.45 -4.18
N THR A 63 1.03 -14.40 -3.06
CA THR A 63 2.24 -15.16 -2.76
C THR A 63 2.28 -15.54 -1.29
N ASP A 64 2.91 -16.67 -0.96
CA ASP A 64 3.18 -17.09 0.41
C ASP A 64 4.57 -16.60 0.90
N ASN A 65 5.28 -15.78 0.10
CA ASN A 65 6.54 -15.16 0.48
C ASN A 65 6.52 -13.65 0.22
N PHE A 66 6.40 -12.83 1.27
CA PHE A 66 6.38 -11.37 1.15
C PHE A 66 7.74 -10.74 0.78
N ALA A 67 8.82 -11.52 0.69
CA ALA A 67 10.09 -11.05 0.14
C ALA A 67 10.22 -11.29 -1.38
N GLU A 68 9.23 -11.91 -2.03
CA GLU A 68 9.18 -12.02 -3.49
C GLU A 68 9.11 -10.62 -4.12
N VAL A 69 10.01 -10.30 -5.05
CA VAL A 69 10.00 -8.98 -5.68
C VAL A 69 8.84 -8.88 -6.67
N LYS A 70 7.80 -8.14 -6.29
CA LYS A 70 6.69 -7.75 -7.18
C LYS A 70 7.00 -6.45 -7.91
N ALA A 71 6.80 -6.39 -9.22
CA ALA A 71 7.01 -5.19 -10.03
C ALA A 71 5.80 -4.23 -9.95
N ALA A 72 5.58 -3.63 -8.77
CA ALA A 72 4.42 -2.77 -8.49
C ALA A 72 4.78 -1.28 -8.44
N THR A 73 5.98 -0.94 -7.98
CA THR A 73 6.44 0.44 -7.79
C THR A 73 7.80 0.61 -8.48
N PHE A 74 7.81 1.34 -9.59
CA PHE A 74 9.01 1.52 -10.43
C PHE A 74 10.22 1.94 -9.59
N MET A 75 11.36 1.24 -9.77
CA MET A 75 12.63 1.45 -9.05
C MET A 75 12.59 1.30 -7.52
N ARG A 76 11.48 0.81 -6.94
CA ARG A 76 11.29 0.76 -5.47
C ARG A 76 10.94 -0.64 -4.92
N ASN A 77 10.87 -1.67 -5.77
CA ASN A 77 10.28 -2.97 -5.43
C ASN A 77 11.04 -3.84 -4.40
N THR A 78 12.37 -3.85 -4.43
CA THR A 78 13.16 -4.73 -3.55
C THR A 78 13.02 -4.31 -2.08
N GLY A 79 12.84 -5.25 -1.16
CA GLY A 79 12.63 -4.90 0.26
C GLY A 79 11.38 -4.05 0.49
N SER A 80 10.29 -4.38 -0.20
CA SER A 80 9.00 -3.71 -0.05
C SER A 80 7.83 -4.69 -0.16
N VAL A 81 6.70 -4.34 0.45
CA VAL A 81 5.44 -5.06 0.34
C VAL A 81 4.41 -4.15 -0.35
N ALA A 82 3.86 -4.63 -1.46
CA ALA A 82 2.85 -3.93 -2.26
C ALA A 82 1.44 -4.39 -1.87
N ILE A 83 0.59 -3.44 -1.47
CA ILE A 83 -0.78 -3.64 -1.00
C ILE A 83 -1.71 -2.88 -1.95
N SER A 84 -2.71 -3.54 -2.55
CA SER A 84 -3.61 -2.88 -3.50
C SER A 84 -5.06 -2.98 -3.09
N LEU A 85 -5.80 -1.88 -3.22
CA LEU A 85 -7.26 -1.89 -3.21
C LEU A 85 -7.77 -2.34 -4.58
N CYS A 86 -8.73 -3.26 -4.62
CA CYS A 86 -9.43 -3.61 -5.85
C CYS A 86 -10.48 -2.53 -6.13
N CYS A 87 -10.10 -1.43 -6.79
CA CYS A 87 -10.97 -0.27 -7.00
C CYS A 87 -10.40 0.62 -8.13
N ALA A 88 -11.00 1.81 -8.30
CA ALA A 88 -10.66 2.87 -9.23
C ALA A 88 -10.79 2.49 -10.73
N HIS A 89 -11.70 1.57 -11.06
CA HIS A 89 -12.01 1.29 -12.46
C HIS A 89 -12.61 2.52 -13.13
N GLU A 90 -12.00 2.93 -14.25
CA GLU A 90 -12.36 4.12 -15.03
C GLU A 90 -12.19 5.45 -14.29
N ALA A 91 -11.37 5.48 -13.23
CA ALA A 91 -10.98 6.70 -12.56
C ALA A 91 -10.25 7.64 -13.53
N LYS A 92 -10.61 8.93 -13.50
CA LYS A 92 -10.09 9.94 -14.44
C LYS A 92 -9.18 10.96 -13.78
N ASN A 93 -9.50 11.36 -12.55
CA ASN A 93 -8.75 12.35 -11.76
C ASN A 93 -9.22 12.34 -10.29
N ALA A 94 -8.64 13.20 -9.45
CA ALA A 94 -8.96 13.29 -8.02
C ALA A 94 -10.45 13.59 -7.71
N ASN A 95 -11.19 14.17 -8.65
CA ASN A 95 -12.61 14.50 -8.48
C ASN A 95 -13.55 13.53 -9.24
N ASP A 96 -13.00 12.49 -9.88
CA ASP A 96 -13.74 11.44 -10.58
C ASP A 96 -12.94 10.13 -10.45
N LEU A 97 -13.21 9.39 -9.39
CA LEU A 97 -12.59 8.10 -9.07
C LEU A 97 -13.28 6.94 -9.80
N GLY A 98 -14.16 7.24 -10.75
CA GLY A 98 -14.82 6.28 -11.62
C GLY A 98 -15.94 5.50 -10.93
N ASN A 99 -16.29 4.36 -11.52
CA ASN A 99 -17.45 3.57 -11.11
C ASN A 99 -17.21 2.72 -9.85
N TYR A 100 -15.96 2.62 -9.43
CA TYR A 100 -15.54 1.76 -8.33
C TYR A 100 -14.60 2.51 -7.38
N PRO A 101 -14.99 3.65 -6.79
CA PRO A 101 -14.14 4.40 -5.86
C PRO A 101 -13.74 3.53 -4.64
N PRO A 102 -12.65 3.84 -3.92
CA PRO A 102 -12.31 3.13 -2.68
C PRO A 102 -13.51 3.08 -1.72
N THR A 103 -13.82 1.89 -1.18
CA THR A 103 -14.91 1.73 -0.21
C THR A 103 -14.44 1.92 1.23
N ASP A 104 -15.36 2.27 2.14
CA ASP A 104 -15.04 2.34 3.57
C ASP A 104 -14.51 1.01 4.11
N ALA A 105 -15.04 -0.12 3.64
CA ALA A 105 -14.58 -1.46 4.02
C ALA A 105 -13.13 -1.71 3.56
N GLN A 106 -12.78 -1.26 2.36
CA GLN A 106 -11.40 -1.31 1.84
C GLN A 106 -10.47 -0.44 2.67
N MET A 107 -10.85 0.81 2.96
CA MET A 107 -10.02 1.74 3.73
C MET A 107 -9.80 1.24 5.16
N ASN A 108 -10.83 0.66 5.77
CA ASN A 108 -10.77 0.04 7.08
C ASN A 108 -9.81 -1.18 7.11
N ALA A 109 -9.93 -2.07 6.11
CA ALA A 109 -9.04 -3.22 5.98
C ALA A 109 -7.60 -2.81 5.67
N LEU A 110 -7.38 -1.78 4.83
CA LEU A 110 -6.06 -1.26 4.51
C LEU A 110 -5.34 -0.74 5.76
N ALA A 111 -6.04 0.03 6.60
CA ALA A 111 -5.51 0.53 7.86
C ALA A 111 -5.05 -0.61 8.80
N GLN A 112 -5.87 -1.67 8.90
CA GLN A 112 -5.53 -2.86 9.71
C GLN A 112 -4.34 -3.62 9.13
N VAL A 113 -4.29 -3.82 7.81
CA VAL A 113 -3.17 -4.46 7.11
C VAL A 113 -1.87 -3.68 7.29
N ILE A 114 -1.89 -2.35 7.10
CA ILE A 114 -0.72 -1.49 7.34
C ILE A 114 -0.24 -1.64 8.77
N CYS A 115 -1.13 -1.54 9.77
CA CYS A 115 -0.78 -1.69 11.18
C CYS A 115 -0.10 -3.04 11.45
N VAL A 116 -0.70 -4.14 10.97
CA VAL A 116 -0.18 -5.49 11.17
C VAL A 116 1.17 -5.70 10.51
N LEU A 117 1.35 -5.22 9.28
CA LEU A 117 2.62 -5.32 8.57
C LEU A 117 3.70 -4.48 9.25
N ALA A 118 3.36 -3.24 9.63
CA ALA A 118 4.30 -2.36 10.29
C ALA A 118 4.73 -2.89 11.65
N ASP A 119 3.83 -3.48 12.44
CA ASP A 119 4.18 -4.14 13.71
C ASP A 119 5.01 -5.41 13.49
N ALA A 120 4.68 -6.21 12.47
CA ALA A 120 5.40 -7.46 12.18
C ALA A 120 6.83 -7.23 11.64
N LEU A 121 7.09 -6.06 11.05
CA LEU A 121 8.33 -5.70 10.38
C LEU A 121 9.13 -4.62 11.15
N ASP A 122 8.72 -4.25 12.36
CA ASP A 122 9.34 -3.22 13.19
C ASP A 122 9.42 -1.83 12.51
N LEU A 123 8.33 -1.42 11.86
CA LEU A 123 8.23 -0.15 11.15
C LEU A 123 7.41 0.89 11.93
N THR A 124 7.85 2.14 11.91
CA THR A 124 6.96 3.29 12.17
C THR A 124 5.96 3.43 11.01
N ILE A 125 4.77 3.98 11.29
CA ILE A 125 3.74 4.27 10.28
C ILE A 125 3.84 5.76 9.95
N ASP A 126 4.79 6.09 9.08
CA ASP A 126 5.12 7.42 8.61
C ASP A 126 5.36 7.43 7.08
N LEU A 127 5.55 8.62 6.51
CA LEU A 127 5.80 8.80 5.08
C LEU A 127 7.03 8.01 4.61
N ASP A 128 8.06 7.88 5.45
CA ASP A 128 9.30 7.20 5.08
C ASP A 128 9.14 5.68 5.00
N ARG A 129 8.05 5.09 5.48
CA ARG A 129 7.86 3.63 5.48
C ARG A 129 6.55 3.16 4.88
N VAL A 130 5.52 4.00 4.89
CA VAL A 130 4.18 3.69 4.37
C VAL A 130 3.74 4.78 3.41
N MET A 131 3.74 4.46 2.11
CA MET A 131 3.51 5.43 1.04
C MET A 131 2.39 4.97 0.12
N THR A 132 1.63 5.92 -0.39
CA THR A 132 0.81 5.68 -1.59
C THR A 132 1.71 5.59 -2.83
N HIS A 133 1.21 5.03 -3.93
CA HIS A 133 1.95 5.09 -5.19
C HIS A 133 2.12 6.55 -5.64
N ALA A 134 1.14 7.43 -5.43
CA ALA A 134 1.28 8.85 -5.71
C ALA A 134 2.49 9.48 -5.00
N GLU A 135 2.66 9.23 -3.69
CA GLU A 135 3.80 9.72 -2.91
C GLU A 135 5.13 9.08 -3.37
N ALA A 136 5.11 7.79 -3.68
CA ALA A 136 6.30 7.08 -4.15
C ALA A 136 6.76 7.59 -5.54
N ALA A 137 5.80 7.82 -6.44
CA ALA A 137 6.01 8.37 -7.78
C ALA A 137 6.56 9.80 -7.72
N HIS A 138 6.16 10.55 -6.70
CA HIS A 138 6.63 11.92 -6.42
C HIS A 138 7.92 12.00 -5.61
N ASN A 139 8.54 10.87 -5.27
CA ASN A 139 9.72 10.83 -4.40
C ASN A 139 9.54 11.60 -3.07
N SER A 140 8.34 11.56 -2.48
CA SER A 140 8.03 12.33 -1.26
C SER A 140 8.88 11.95 -0.04
N ASP A 141 9.51 10.78 -0.06
CA ASP A 141 10.47 10.31 0.95
C ASP A 141 11.91 10.80 0.73
N GLY A 142 12.16 11.61 -0.30
CA GLY A 142 13.48 12.18 -0.61
C GLY A 142 14.50 11.18 -1.14
N LEU A 143 14.15 9.92 -1.39
CA LEU A 143 15.09 8.92 -1.91
C LEU A 143 15.49 9.17 -3.37
N ASN A 144 14.63 9.86 -4.14
CA ASN A 144 14.91 10.27 -5.52
C ASN A 144 15.44 9.13 -6.42
N THR A 145 14.81 7.95 -6.34
CA THR A 145 15.27 6.73 -7.04
C THR A 145 15.00 6.73 -8.55
N HIS A 146 14.22 7.70 -9.02
CA HIS A 146 13.78 7.89 -10.40
C HIS A 146 13.38 9.36 -10.60
N GLU A 147 13.24 9.81 -11.84
CA GLU A 147 12.56 11.07 -12.14
C GLU A 147 11.10 11.01 -11.66
N ASP A 148 10.54 12.17 -11.29
CA ASP A 148 9.17 12.25 -10.81
C ASP A 148 8.19 11.82 -11.91
N TYR A 149 7.30 10.89 -11.58
CA TYR A 149 6.18 10.46 -12.42
C TYR A 149 4.85 10.50 -11.64
N GLY A 150 4.80 11.24 -10.54
CA GLY A 150 3.61 11.47 -9.74
C GLY A 150 2.75 12.62 -10.27
N PRO A 151 1.64 12.95 -9.58
CA PRO A 151 0.82 14.12 -9.91
C PRO A 151 1.69 15.37 -10.07
N TYR A 152 1.40 16.17 -11.11
CA TYR A 152 2.12 17.41 -11.45
C TYR A 152 3.50 17.29 -12.09
N SER A 153 4.02 16.08 -12.30
CA SER A 153 5.29 15.86 -13.00
C SER A 153 5.26 16.23 -14.49
N GLY A 154 4.08 16.18 -15.13
CA GLY A 154 3.93 16.28 -16.59
C GLY A 154 4.13 14.94 -17.33
N ASP A 155 4.38 13.85 -16.61
CA ASP A 155 4.50 12.51 -17.18
C ASP A 155 3.14 12.00 -17.70
N PRO A 156 3.02 11.55 -18.95
CA PRO A 156 1.76 11.04 -19.50
C PRO A 156 1.27 9.73 -18.82
N ASP A 157 2.17 8.97 -18.19
CA ASP A 157 1.91 7.74 -17.44
C ASP A 157 1.89 8.00 -15.91
N THR A 158 1.52 9.23 -15.51
CA THR A 158 1.42 9.67 -14.12
C THR A 158 0.76 8.63 -13.21
N ARG A 159 1.43 8.24 -12.13
CA ARG A 159 0.86 7.38 -11.08
C ARG A 159 0.32 8.22 -9.95
N TRP A 160 -0.98 8.11 -9.72
CA TRP A 160 -1.72 8.92 -8.77
C TRP A 160 -2.55 8.06 -7.81
N ASP A 161 -2.21 6.79 -7.67
CA ASP A 161 -2.95 5.88 -6.79
C ASP A 161 -2.99 6.41 -5.37
N LEU A 162 -4.21 6.52 -4.83
CA LEU A 162 -4.49 7.04 -3.50
C LEU A 162 -3.92 8.45 -3.27
N PHE A 163 -3.81 9.24 -4.33
CA PHE A 163 -3.58 10.69 -4.25
C PHE A 163 -4.66 11.38 -3.40
N VAL A 164 -5.90 10.91 -3.60
CA VAL A 164 -7.06 11.07 -2.71
C VAL A 164 -7.68 9.70 -2.47
N VAL A 165 -8.42 9.53 -1.38
CA VAL A 165 -9.13 8.26 -1.10
C VAL A 165 -10.63 8.38 -1.32
N LYS A 166 -11.15 9.61 -1.39
CA LYS A 166 -12.52 9.94 -1.73
C LYS A 166 -12.56 11.19 -2.61
N GLU A 167 -13.54 11.24 -3.51
CA GLU A 167 -13.80 12.43 -4.32
C GLU A 167 -14.12 13.64 -3.42
N GLY A 168 -13.47 14.77 -3.69
CA GLY A 168 -13.60 16.00 -2.91
C GLY A 168 -12.66 16.09 -1.70
N ASP A 169 -11.83 15.08 -1.45
CA ASP A 169 -10.71 15.23 -0.50
C ASP A 169 -9.69 16.23 -1.03
N ASP A 170 -8.97 16.87 -0.11
CA ASP A 170 -7.80 17.67 -0.47
C ASP A 170 -6.76 16.79 -1.18
N GLU A 171 -6.17 17.32 -2.25
CA GLU A 171 -5.07 16.66 -2.93
C GLU A 171 -3.90 16.36 -1.99
N TRP A 172 -3.19 15.26 -2.23
CA TRP A 172 -2.14 14.71 -1.36
C TRP A 172 -2.60 14.23 0.03
N SER A 173 -3.90 14.28 0.33
CA SER A 173 -4.40 13.83 1.65
C SER A 173 -4.37 12.31 1.82
N GLY A 174 -4.41 11.53 0.74
CA GLY A 174 -4.65 10.08 0.82
C GLY A 174 -3.62 9.33 1.66
N GLY A 175 -2.33 9.68 1.54
CA GLY A 175 -1.26 9.11 2.37
C GLY A 175 -1.44 9.40 3.86
N ASN A 176 -1.78 10.64 4.21
CA ASN A 176 -2.01 11.04 5.60
C ASN A 176 -3.23 10.32 6.20
N ILE A 177 -4.28 10.12 5.39
CA ILE A 177 -5.48 9.40 5.81
C ILE A 177 -5.15 7.92 6.11
N ILE A 178 -4.47 7.21 5.20
CA ILE A 178 -4.17 5.78 5.43
C ILE A 178 -3.23 5.57 6.62
N ARG A 179 -2.23 6.44 6.81
CA ARG A 179 -1.31 6.39 7.94
C ARG A 179 -2.00 6.75 9.25
N GLY A 180 -2.88 7.75 9.25
CA GLY A 180 -3.67 8.15 10.41
C GLY A 180 -4.58 7.01 10.88
N ASN A 181 -5.31 6.39 9.95
CA ASN A 181 -6.19 5.25 10.25
C ASN A 181 -5.40 4.04 10.79
N ALA A 182 -4.23 3.73 10.20
CA ALA A 182 -3.40 2.63 10.68
C ALA A 182 -2.79 2.90 12.06
N ASN A 183 -2.35 4.13 12.34
CA ASN A 183 -1.88 4.54 13.66
C ASN A 183 -2.99 4.46 14.73
N TRP A 184 -4.25 4.73 14.37
CA TRP A 184 -5.38 4.54 15.27
C TRP A 184 -5.47 3.07 15.73
N TYR A 185 -5.39 2.11 14.81
CA TYR A 185 -5.37 0.67 15.13
C TYR A 185 -4.17 0.25 15.99
N ARG A 186 -2.99 0.81 15.71
CA ARG A 186 -1.80 0.58 16.53
C ARG A 186 -2.00 1.06 17.97
N GLY A 187 -2.66 2.20 18.14
CA GLY A 187 -3.08 2.73 19.44
C GLY A 187 -4.07 1.82 20.18
N GLN A 188 -4.99 1.18 19.45
CA GLN A 188 -5.92 0.19 20.01
C GLN A 188 -5.28 -1.17 20.33
N GLY A 189 -4.01 -1.39 19.95
CA GLY A 189 -3.31 -2.65 20.19
C GLY A 189 -3.79 -3.81 19.33
N LEU A 190 -4.16 -3.54 18.07
CA LEU A 190 -4.56 -4.57 17.11
C LEU A 190 -3.53 -5.72 17.06
N LEU A 191 -3.97 -6.93 17.40
CA LEU A 191 -3.14 -8.15 17.45
C LEU A 191 -1.88 -8.05 18.34
N LYS A 192 -1.89 -7.18 19.37
CA LYS A 192 -0.86 -7.23 20.41
C LYS A 192 -1.01 -8.51 21.23
N GLU A 193 0.11 -9.22 21.35
CA GLU A 193 0.26 -10.34 22.27
C GLU A 193 0.79 -9.73 23.58
N TYR A 194 0.03 -9.85 24.67
CA TYR A 194 0.39 -9.36 26.01
C TYR A 194 1.25 -10.39 26.77
#